data_AF-A0A2J4YP09-F1
#
_entry.id   AF-A0A2J4YP09-F1
#
_cell.length_a   1.000
_cell.length_b   1.000
_cell.length_c   1.000
_cell.angle_alpha   90.00
_cell.angle_beta   90.00
_cell.angle_gamma   90.00
#
_symmetry.space_group_name_H-M   'P 1'
#
loop_
_entity.id
_entity.type
_entity.pdbx_description
1 polymer ?
#
loop_
_entity_poly.entity_id
_entity_poly.type
_entity_poly.pdbx_seq_one_letter_code
_entity_poly.pdbx_strand_id
1 'polypeptide(L)'
;SMDEYNQAQVNISLDSAGGNIMSNFTKDNIGKPMATLFVEYKDSGKKDANGRAILAKEEEVINIANIQSRLGNSFRITGISNPTEARQLSLLLRAGALIAPIQIVEERTIGPTLGMQNIKQGLEACLAGLVVSILFMIFFYKKFGLIATSALVANLVLIVGIMSLIPGATLTMPGIAGIVLTLAVAVDANVLINERIKEELSNGRSVQQAIDEGYRGAFSSIFDANITTLIKVIILYAVGTGAIKGFAITTGIGIATSMFTAIVGTRAIVNLLYGGKRVKKLSI
;
A
#
# COMPACT_ATOMS: atom_id res chain seq x y z
N SER A 1 -25.32 4.09 23.79
CA SER A 1 -26.70 3.65 23.49
C SER A 1 -27.64 4.84 23.60
N MET A 2 -28.88 4.74 23.13
CA MET A 2 -29.89 5.77 23.39
C MET A 2 -30.71 5.40 24.63
N ASP A 3 -31.18 6.41 25.36
CA ASP A 3 -32.08 6.27 26.49
C ASP A 3 -33.56 6.35 26.06
N GLU A 4 -34.49 6.09 26.98
CA GLU A 4 -35.95 6.15 26.77
C GLU A 4 -36.43 7.53 26.30
N TYR A 5 -35.62 8.58 26.52
CA TYR A 5 -35.85 9.96 26.07
C TYR A 5 -35.10 10.32 24.77
N ASN A 6 -34.61 9.33 24.02
CA ASN A 6 -33.82 9.51 22.80
C ASN A 6 -32.51 10.32 23.00
N GLN A 7 -32.02 10.40 24.25
CA GLN A 7 -30.74 11.04 24.59
C GLN A 7 -29.60 10.02 24.56
N ALA A 8 -28.39 10.47 24.22
CA ALA A 8 -27.22 9.60 24.21
C ALA A 8 -26.78 9.29 25.65
N GLN A 9 -26.56 8.00 25.93
CA GLN A 9 -26.07 7.52 27.22
C GLN A 9 -24.88 6.57 27.06
N VAL A 10 -23.96 6.62 28.01
CA VAL A 10 -22.80 5.73 28.10
C VAL A 10 -23.00 4.78 29.28
N ASN A 11 -23.00 3.49 28.99
CA ASN A 11 -23.11 2.45 30.01
C ASN A 11 -21.70 2.05 30.46
N ILE A 12 -21.46 2.10 31.76
CA ILE A 12 -20.22 1.65 32.38
C ILE A 12 -20.52 0.38 33.16
N SER A 13 -19.63 -0.60 33.03
CA SER A 13 -19.62 -1.79 33.86
C SER A 13 -18.30 -1.84 34.61
N LEU A 14 -18.38 -1.84 35.94
CA LEU A 14 -17.26 -2.00 36.85
C LEU A 14 -17.10 -3.48 37.21
N ASP A 15 -15.94 -3.82 37.72
CA ASP A 15 -15.69 -5.09 38.39
C ASP A 15 -16.40 -5.14 39.76
N SER A 16 -16.41 -6.32 40.39
CA SER A 16 -17.13 -6.50 41.66
C SER A 16 -16.57 -5.65 42.80
N ALA A 17 -15.26 -5.40 42.81
CA ALA A 17 -14.64 -4.54 43.81
C ALA A 17 -15.03 -3.06 43.61
N GLY A 18 -14.91 -2.55 42.39
CA GLY A 18 -15.29 -1.18 42.03
C GLY A 18 -16.80 -0.92 42.21
N GLY A 19 -17.64 -1.89 41.84
CA GLY A 19 -19.09 -1.81 42.06
C GLY A 19 -19.47 -1.70 43.53
N ASN A 20 -18.79 -2.43 44.42
CA ASN A 20 -19.03 -2.34 45.87
C ASN A 20 -18.61 -0.98 46.44
N ILE A 21 -17.45 -0.45 46.02
CA ILE A 21 -16.98 0.88 46.43
C ILE A 21 -17.97 1.95 45.97
N MET A 22 -18.38 1.90 44.71
CA MET A 22 -19.31 2.85 44.12
C MET A 22 -20.70 2.77 44.79
N SER A 23 -21.16 1.57 45.11
CA SER A 23 -22.44 1.31 45.78
C SER A 23 -22.48 1.83 47.22
N ASN A 24 -21.35 1.76 47.94
CA ASN A 24 -21.23 2.33 49.28
C ASN A 24 -21.11 3.86 49.22
N PHE A 25 -20.31 4.40 48.30
CA PHE A 25 -20.12 5.84 48.17
C PHE A 25 -21.38 6.59 47.71
N THR A 26 -22.11 6.02 46.74
CA THR A 26 -23.30 6.67 46.17
C THR A 26 -24.51 6.63 47.09
N LYS A 27 -24.57 5.68 48.04
CA LYS A 27 -25.64 5.60 49.05
C LYS A 27 -25.78 6.91 49.85
N ASP A 28 -24.65 7.51 50.22
CA ASP A 28 -24.61 8.68 51.09
C ASP A 28 -24.50 10.01 50.31
N ASN A 29 -24.33 9.94 48.98
CA ASN A 29 -24.07 11.09 48.11
C ASN A 29 -25.11 11.27 47.00
N ILE A 30 -26.32 10.72 47.17
CA ILE A 30 -27.44 10.93 46.25
C ILE A 30 -27.74 12.43 46.14
N GLY A 31 -27.86 12.94 44.91
CA GLY A 31 -28.11 14.35 44.60
C GLY A 31 -26.86 15.21 44.44
N LYS A 32 -25.66 14.71 44.78
CA LYS A 32 -24.40 15.45 44.56
C LYS A 32 -23.85 15.26 43.13
N PRO A 33 -23.13 16.25 42.59
CA PRO A 33 -22.44 16.11 41.32
C PRO A 33 -21.24 15.17 41.45
N MET A 34 -21.06 14.28 40.48
CA MET A 34 -19.93 13.37 40.31
C MET A 34 -19.20 13.75 39.03
N ALA A 35 -17.90 14.07 39.16
CA ALA A 35 -17.03 14.34 38.03
C ALA A 35 -16.30 13.06 37.60
N THR A 36 -16.26 12.81 36.29
CA THR A 36 -15.44 11.78 35.67
C THR A 36 -14.16 12.41 35.17
N LEU A 37 -13.03 12.04 35.78
CA LEU A 37 -11.71 12.56 35.44
C LEU A 37 -11.00 11.65 34.43
N PHE A 38 -10.44 12.24 33.39
CA PHE A 38 -9.44 11.63 32.54
C PHE A 38 -8.06 12.00 33.06
N VAL A 39 -7.23 11.00 33.29
CA VAL A 39 -5.85 11.21 33.72
C VAL A 39 -4.95 10.79 32.57
N GLU A 40 -4.18 11.76 32.04
CA GLU A 40 -3.16 11.51 31.04
C GLU A 40 -1.78 11.92 31.59
N TYR A 41 -0.77 11.13 31.27
CA TYR A 41 0.63 11.46 31.59
C TYR A 41 1.30 12.03 30.35
N LYS A 42 1.52 13.35 30.31
CA LYS A 42 2.24 14.02 29.21
C LYS A 42 3.68 14.28 29.58
N ASP A 43 4.55 14.36 28.58
CA ASP A 43 5.93 14.78 28.76
C ASP A 43 5.94 16.24 29.25
N SER A 44 6.50 16.48 30.45
CA SER A 44 6.58 17.82 31.03
C SER A 44 7.64 18.71 30.35
N GLY A 45 8.38 18.18 29.37
CA GLY A 45 9.49 18.86 28.71
C GLY A 45 10.76 18.95 29.56
N LYS A 46 10.70 18.52 30.84
CA LYS A 46 11.84 18.45 31.75
C LYS A 46 12.39 17.03 31.77
N LYS A 47 13.71 16.91 31.69
CA LYS A 47 14.41 15.63 31.80
C LYS A 47 15.02 15.48 33.19
N ASP A 48 14.89 14.29 33.76
CA ASP A 48 15.53 13.92 35.01
C ASP A 48 17.05 13.77 34.83
N ALA A 49 17.82 13.66 35.91
CA ALA A 49 19.29 13.56 35.88
C ALA A 49 19.83 12.40 34.99
N ASN A 50 18.98 11.41 34.73
CA ASN A 50 19.28 10.24 33.89
C ASN A 50 18.78 10.39 32.44
N GLY A 51 18.39 11.60 32.01
CA GLY A 51 17.95 11.90 30.65
C GLY A 51 16.54 11.41 30.28
N ARG A 52 15.77 10.90 31.26
CA ARG A 52 14.38 10.46 31.07
C ARG A 52 13.41 11.63 31.19
N ALA A 53 12.42 11.69 30.31
CA ALA A 53 11.33 12.67 30.40
C ALA A 53 10.55 12.50 31.72
N ILE A 54 10.41 13.58 32.48
CA ILE A 54 9.55 13.62 33.66
C ILE A 54 8.12 13.76 33.15
N LEU A 55 7.24 12.86 33.56
CA LEU A 55 5.85 12.86 33.13
C LEU A 55 5.04 13.74 34.08
N ALA A 56 4.31 14.71 33.54
CA ALA A 56 3.32 15.49 34.27
C ALA A 56 1.96 14.80 34.16
N LYS A 57 1.27 14.67 35.29
CA LYS A 57 -0.11 14.19 35.35
C LYS A 57 -1.03 15.36 34.99
N GLU A 58 -1.74 15.25 33.87
CA GLU A 58 -2.83 16.14 33.51
C GLU A 58 -4.16 15.46 33.85
N GLU A 59 -5.02 16.18 34.55
CA GLU A 59 -6.37 15.72 34.92
C GLU A 59 -7.40 16.62 34.23
N GLU A 60 -8.22 16.03 33.37
CA GLU A 60 -9.29 16.74 32.66
C GLU A 60 -10.65 16.19 33.09
N VAL A 61 -11.60 17.06 33.41
CA VAL A 61 -12.97 16.66 33.72
C VAL A 61 -13.72 16.44 32.40
N ILE A 62 -13.96 15.18 32.03
CA ILE A 62 -14.68 14.89 30.77
C ILE A 62 -16.19 15.04 30.96
N ASN A 63 -16.71 14.75 32.17
CA ASN A 63 -18.14 14.85 32.42
C ASN A 63 -18.45 15.12 33.89
N ILE A 64 -19.51 15.88 34.15
CA ILE A 64 -20.12 16.08 35.46
C ILE A 64 -21.57 15.60 35.37
N ALA A 65 -21.90 14.56 36.13
CA ALA A 65 -23.25 14.01 36.20
C ALA A 65 -23.72 13.94 37.65
N ASN A 66 -25.02 14.15 37.89
CA ASN A 66 -25.58 14.05 39.24
C ASN A 66 -25.89 12.58 39.60
N ILE A 67 -25.59 12.19 40.84
CA ILE A 67 -25.91 10.86 41.35
C ILE A 67 -27.42 10.79 41.61
N GLN A 68 -28.17 10.09 40.76
CA GLN A 68 -29.63 9.97 40.88
C GLN A 68 -30.07 8.78 41.73
N SER A 69 -29.27 7.71 41.77
CA SER A 69 -29.57 6.49 42.50
C SER A 69 -28.29 5.83 42.99
N ARG A 70 -28.44 4.83 43.87
CA ARG A 70 -27.34 3.96 44.24
C ARG A 70 -26.80 3.24 43.01
N LEU A 71 -25.53 3.44 42.71
CA LEU A 71 -24.88 2.85 41.53
C LEU A 71 -24.24 1.52 41.93
N GLY A 72 -24.63 0.43 41.27
CA GLY A 72 -24.03 -0.88 41.45
C GLY A 72 -22.85 -1.12 40.50
N ASN A 73 -22.64 -2.37 40.11
CA ASN A 73 -21.62 -2.77 39.14
C ASN A 73 -21.87 -2.19 37.75
N SER A 74 -23.10 -1.84 37.40
CA SER A 74 -23.40 -1.15 36.15
C SER A 74 -24.16 0.14 36.42
N PHE A 75 -23.70 1.22 35.80
CA PHE A 75 -24.37 2.51 35.85
C PHE A 75 -24.30 3.20 34.50
N ARG A 76 -25.16 4.20 34.33
CA ARG A 76 -25.29 4.96 33.09
C ARG A 76 -24.95 6.40 33.34
N ILE A 77 -24.19 6.98 32.42
CA ILE A 77 -23.93 8.42 32.37
C ILE A 77 -24.91 9.02 31.36
N THR A 78 -25.76 9.91 31.84
CA THR A 78 -26.77 10.66 31.06
C THR A 78 -26.37 12.13 30.96
N GLY A 79 -27.08 12.92 30.13
CA GLY A 79 -26.79 14.35 29.95
C GLY A 79 -25.83 14.68 28.79
N ILE A 80 -25.51 13.70 27.94
CA ILE A 80 -24.69 13.93 26.74
C ILE A 80 -25.64 14.25 25.58
N SER A 81 -25.61 15.49 25.11
CA SER A 81 -26.47 15.97 24.03
C SER A 81 -26.03 15.49 22.65
N ASN A 82 -24.75 15.13 22.47
CA ASN A 82 -24.20 14.73 21.18
C ASN A 82 -23.88 13.21 21.13
N PRO A 83 -24.51 12.42 20.23
CA PRO A 83 -24.21 11.00 20.05
C PRO A 83 -22.75 10.69 19.70
N THR A 84 -22.06 11.59 18.99
CA THR A 84 -20.64 11.43 18.62
C THR A 84 -19.74 11.56 19.84
N GLU A 85 -20.02 12.54 20.71
CA GLU A 85 -19.31 12.76 21.97
C GLU A 85 -19.51 11.58 22.93
N ALA A 86 -20.74 11.06 23.04
CA ALA A 86 -21.01 9.85 23.81
C ALA A 86 -20.21 8.64 23.32
N ARG A 87 -20.02 8.51 22.00
CA ARG A 87 -19.20 7.44 21.40
C ARG A 87 -17.72 7.62 21.74
N GLN A 88 -17.20 8.84 21.63
CA GLN A 88 -15.80 9.14 21.97
C GLN A 88 -15.53 8.95 23.47
N LEU A 89 -16.41 9.42 24.35
CA LEU A 89 -16.35 9.19 25.79
C LEU A 89 -16.40 7.69 26.11
N SER A 90 -17.29 6.92 25.47
CA SER A 90 -17.35 5.47 25.66
C SER A 90 -16.07 4.75 25.25
N LEU A 91 -15.39 5.27 24.22
CA LEU A 91 -14.13 4.71 23.74
C LEU A 91 -12.98 5.05 24.71
N LEU A 92 -12.92 6.29 25.20
CA LEU A 92 -11.94 6.73 26.20
C LEU A 92 -12.10 5.99 27.53
N LEU A 93 -13.32 5.86 28.04
CA LEU A 93 -13.59 5.14 29.30
C LEU A 93 -13.33 3.63 29.19
N ARG A 94 -13.56 3.03 28.01
CA ARG A 94 -13.21 1.61 27.75
C ARG A 94 -11.72 1.39 27.55
N ALA A 95 -11.01 2.35 26.97
CA ALA A 95 -9.56 2.31 26.89
C ALA A 95 -8.92 2.40 28.28
N GLY A 96 -9.66 2.94 29.27
CA GLY A 96 -9.24 3.07 30.65
C GLY A 96 -8.23 4.19 30.86
N ALA A 97 -7.80 4.39 32.10
CA ALA A 97 -6.57 5.16 32.34
C ALA A 97 -5.41 4.36 31.72
N LEU A 98 -4.73 4.94 30.75
CA LEU A 98 -3.55 4.33 30.15
C LEU A 98 -2.54 4.04 31.26
N ILE A 99 -2.32 2.76 31.55
CA ILE A 99 -1.44 2.29 32.64
C ILE A 99 0.01 2.73 32.38
N ALA A 100 0.35 3.02 31.13
CA ALA A 100 1.66 3.47 30.72
C ALA A 100 1.59 4.73 29.82
N PRO A 101 2.49 5.70 30.02
CA PRO A 101 2.62 6.89 29.17
C PRO A 101 2.95 6.48 27.73
N ILE A 102 2.13 6.89 26.76
CA ILE A 102 2.42 6.67 25.35
C ILE A 102 3.31 7.81 24.86
N GLN A 103 4.53 7.48 24.46
CA GLN A 103 5.39 8.40 23.73
C GLN A 103 5.23 8.14 22.24
N ILE A 104 4.86 9.18 21.49
CA ILE A 104 4.83 9.11 20.03
C ILE A 104 6.28 9.08 19.54
N VAL A 105 6.76 7.91 19.14
CA VAL A 105 8.13 7.73 18.64
C VAL A 105 8.27 8.26 17.21
N GLU A 106 7.23 8.14 16.40
CA GLU A 106 7.21 8.61 15.02
C GLU A 106 5.76 8.91 14.59
N GLU A 107 5.50 10.12 14.11
CA GLU A 107 4.23 10.50 13.50
C GLU A 107 4.45 10.82 12.03
N ARG A 108 3.71 10.14 11.15
CA ARG A 108 3.70 10.45 9.71
C ARG A 108 2.30 10.87 9.29
N THR A 109 2.07 12.18 9.29
CA THR A 109 0.80 12.75 8.82
C THR A 109 0.98 13.22 7.39
N ILE A 110 0.48 12.43 6.44
CA ILE A 110 0.43 12.80 5.03
C ILE A 110 -0.98 13.31 4.72
N GLY A 111 -1.07 14.57 4.28
CA GLY A 111 -2.34 15.16 3.87
C GLY A 111 -2.97 14.40 2.69
N PRO A 112 -4.29 14.14 2.69
CA PRO A 112 -4.97 13.44 1.60
C PRO A 112 -4.74 14.06 0.22
N THR A 113 -4.62 15.39 0.16
CA THR A 113 -4.42 16.15 -1.08
C THR A 113 -3.04 15.89 -1.70
N LEU A 114 -1.98 15.91 -0.89
CA LEU A 114 -0.61 15.61 -1.32
C LEU A 114 -0.49 14.16 -1.80
N GLY A 115 -1.11 13.21 -1.10
CA GLY A 115 -1.14 11.80 -1.50
C GLY A 115 -1.83 11.60 -2.86
N MET A 116 -3.00 12.23 -3.05
CA MET A 116 -3.75 12.14 -4.30
C MET A 116 -3.02 12.81 -5.48
N GLN A 117 -2.41 13.97 -5.26
CA GLN A 117 -1.63 14.67 -6.29
C GLN A 117 -0.45 13.81 -6.76
N ASN A 118 0.29 13.20 -5.82
CA ASN A 118 1.41 12.32 -6.12
C ASN A 118 1.00 11.09 -6.93
N ILE A 119 -0.16 10.48 -6.62
CA ILE A 119 -0.71 9.36 -7.38
C ILE A 119 -1.06 9.79 -8.81
N LYS A 120 -1.72 10.95 -8.97
CA LYS A 120 -2.11 11.46 -10.29
C LYS A 120 -0.88 11.77 -11.16
N GLN A 121 0.09 12.49 -10.61
CA GLN A 121 1.34 12.82 -11.30
C GLN A 121 2.14 11.55 -11.65
N GLY A 122 2.17 10.57 -10.74
CA GLY A 122 2.80 9.28 -11.00
C GLY A 122 2.14 8.52 -12.15
N LEU A 123 0.81 8.50 -12.21
CA LEU A 123 0.06 7.87 -13.30
C LEU A 123 0.30 8.59 -14.64
N GLU A 124 0.30 9.92 -14.64
CA GLU A 124 0.64 10.74 -15.81
C GLU A 124 2.07 10.45 -16.29
N ALA A 125 3.04 10.33 -15.38
CA ALA A 125 4.41 9.98 -15.71
C ALA A 125 4.53 8.56 -16.30
N CYS A 126 3.79 7.57 -15.77
CA CYS A 126 3.72 6.23 -16.35
C CYS A 126 3.19 6.25 -17.79
N LEU A 127 2.10 6.98 -18.02
CA LEU A 127 1.48 7.09 -19.35
C LEU A 127 2.40 7.81 -20.34
N ALA A 128 3.00 8.92 -19.92
CA ALA A 128 3.97 9.64 -20.74
C ALA A 128 5.18 8.74 -21.07
N GLY A 129 5.72 8.03 -20.09
CA GLY A 129 6.81 7.06 -20.27
C GLY A 129 6.44 5.96 -21.27
N LEU A 130 5.25 5.37 -21.14
CA LEU A 130 4.74 4.37 -22.07
C LEU A 130 4.68 4.91 -23.51
N VAL A 131 4.12 6.11 -23.71
CA VAL A 131 4.02 6.72 -25.05
C VAL A 131 5.40 6.98 -25.64
N VAL A 132 6.33 7.53 -24.87
CA VAL A 132 7.70 7.79 -25.32
C VAL A 132 8.43 6.49 -25.67
N SER A 133 8.29 5.44 -24.85
CA SER A 133 8.87 4.11 -25.14
C SER A 133 8.29 3.49 -26.41
N ILE A 134 6.98 3.63 -26.65
CA ILE A 134 6.34 3.16 -27.89
C ILE A 134 6.87 3.93 -29.10
N LEU A 135 6.97 5.26 -29.01
CA LEU A 135 7.52 6.09 -30.09
C LEU A 135 8.97 5.72 -30.40
N PHE A 136 9.78 5.49 -29.36
CA PHE A 136 11.15 5.01 -29.49
C PHE A 136 11.19 3.67 -30.24
N MET A 137 10.36 2.70 -29.82
CA MET A 137 10.29 1.38 -30.46
C MET A 137 9.89 1.45 -31.94
N ILE A 138 8.89 2.27 -32.27
CA ILE A 138 8.41 2.41 -33.65
C ILE A 138 9.47 3.11 -34.52
N PHE A 139 10.13 4.14 -34.00
CA PHE A 139 11.13 4.90 -34.76
C PHE A 139 12.38 4.07 -35.08
N PHE A 140 12.91 3.35 -34.08
CA PHE A 140 14.13 2.56 -34.27
C PHE A 140 13.89 1.20 -34.92
N TYR A 141 12.80 0.49 -34.58
CA TYR A 141 12.58 -0.91 -34.98
C TYR A 141 11.44 -1.13 -35.98
N LYS A 142 10.77 -0.07 -36.46
CA LYS A 142 9.72 -0.09 -37.49
C LYS A 142 8.66 -1.19 -37.25
N LYS A 143 8.67 -2.27 -38.05
CA LYS A 143 7.67 -3.34 -37.99
C LYS A 143 7.84 -4.24 -36.76
N PHE A 144 9.07 -4.46 -36.31
CA PHE A 144 9.33 -5.16 -35.05
C PHE A 144 8.99 -4.30 -33.83
N GLY A 145 9.08 -2.97 -33.97
CA GLY A 145 8.60 -2.02 -32.97
C GLY A 145 7.10 -2.18 -32.66
N LEU A 146 6.27 -2.47 -33.67
CA LEU A 146 4.84 -2.76 -33.50
C LEU A 146 4.59 -4.05 -32.71
N ILE A 147 5.40 -5.10 -32.94
CA ILE A 147 5.32 -6.36 -32.21
C ILE A 147 5.68 -6.12 -30.73
N ALA A 148 6.80 -5.45 -30.47
CA ALA A 148 7.22 -5.07 -29.13
C ALA A 148 6.17 -4.21 -28.40
N THR A 149 5.55 -3.27 -29.12
CA THR A 149 4.47 -2.43 -28.57
C THR A 149 3.26 -3.26 -28.14
N SER A 150 2.83 -4.23 -28.95
CA SER A 150 1.69 -5.09 -28.60
C SER A 150 1.97 -5.95 -27.36
N ALA A 151 3.20 -6.47 -27.22
CA ALA A 151 3.62 -7.21 -26.03
C ALA A 151 3.67 -6.31 -24.78
N LEU A 152 4.15 -5.07 -24.93
CA LEU A 152 4.19 -4.08 -23.85
C LEU A 152 2.78 -3.72 -23.34
N VAL A 153 1.83 -3.49 -24.25
CA VAL A 153 0.43 -3.20 -23.90
C VAL A 153 -0.21 -4.41 -23.22
N ALA A 154 0.00 -5.61 -23.75
CA ALA A 154 -0.49 -6.84 -23.12
C ALA A 154 0.08 -7.02 -21.71
N ASN A 155 1.38 -6.74 -21.50
CA ASN A 155 1.99 -6.79 -20.17
C ASN A 155 1.32 -5.81 -19.20
N LEU A 156 1.07 -4.57 -19.62
CA LEU A 156 0.41 -3.58 -18.76
C LEU A 156 -1.02 -4.00 -18.38
N VAL A 157 -1.78 -4.55 -19.33
CA VAL A 157 -3.12 -5.09 -19.06
C VAL A 157 -3.07 -6.26 -18.07
N LEU A 158 -2.08 -7.15 -18.21
CA LEU A 158 -1.90 -8.27 -17.28
C LEU A 158 -1.54 -7.81 -15.87
N ILE A 159 -0.66 -6.81 -15.73
CA ILE A 159 -0.30 -6.23 -14.43
C ILE A 159 -1.54 -5.68 -13.73
N VAL A 160 -2.31 -4.84 -14.42
CA VAL A 160 -3.54 -4.23 -13.87
C VAL A 160 -4.59 -5.31 -13.56
N GLY A 161 -4.75 -6.31 -14.43
CA GLY A 161 -5.67 -7.42 -14.24
C GLY A 161 -5.34 -8.27 -13.01
N ILE A 162 -4.06 -8.64 -12.83
CA ILE A 162 -3.62 -9.42 -11.67
C ILE A 162 -3.71 -8.60 -10.38
N MET A 163 -3.33 -7.32 -10.41
CA MET A 163 -3.50 -6.44 -9.25
C MET A 163 -4.96 -6.31 -8.82
N SER A 164 -5.89 -6.28 -9.78
CA SER A 164 -7.33 -6.21 -9.49
C SER A 164 -7.88 -7.52 -8.90
N LEU A 165 -7.23 -8.66 -9.17
CA LEU A 165 -7.63 -9.97 -8.67
C LEU A 165 -7.17 -10.22 -7.23
N ILE A 166 -6.07 -9.59 -6.79
CA ILE A 166 -5.47 -9.81 -5.47
C ILE A 166 -6.07 -8.83 -4.44
N PRO A 167 -6.91 -9.30 -3.49
CA PRO A 167 -7.50 -8.42 -2.48
C PRO A 167 -6.42 -7.85 -1.57
N GLY A 168 -6.36 -6.52 -1.43
CA GLY A 168 -5.36 -5.83 -0.59
C GLY A 168 -4.14 -5.29 -1.34
N ALA A 169 -4.05 -5.50 -2.66
CA ALA A 169 -3.08 -4.79 -3.49
C ALA A 169 -3.52 -3.34 -3.72
N THR A 170 -3.21 -2.46 -2.77
CA THR A 170 -3.51 -1.03 -2.90
C THR A 170 -2.52 -0.33 -3.82
N LEU A 171 -3.01 0.41 -4.82
CA LEU A 171 -2.19 1.25 -5.66
C LEU A 171 -1.71 2.47 -4.86
N THR A 172 -0.48 2.39 -4.37
CA THR A 172 0.20 3.47 -3.65
C THR A 172 1.27 4.11 -4.53
N MET A 173 1.78 5.29 -4.16
CA MET A 173 2.88 5.94 -4.90
C MET A 173 4.11 5.03 -5.07
N PRO A 174 4.59 4.29 -4.04
CA PRO A 174 5.59 3.24 -4.23
C PRO A 174 5.17 2.14 -5.21
N GLY A 175 3.90 1.72 -5.18
CA GLY A 175 3.38 0.75 -6.16
C GLY A 175 3.48 1.26 -7.60
N ILE A 176 3.19 2.54 -7.83
CA ILE A 176 3.34 3.19 -9.15
C ILE A 176 4.81 3.18 -9.59
N ALA A 177 5.74 3.48 -8.69
CA ALA A 177 7.18 3.37 -9.00
C ALA A 177 7.58 1.95 -9.40
N GLY A 178 6.97 0.93 -8.79
CA GLY A 178 7.14 -0.47 -9.19
C GLY A 178 6.61 -0.76 -10.59
N ILE A 179 5.45 -0.19 -10.96
CA ILE A 179 4.91 -0.29 -12.33
C ILE A 179 5.88 0.35 -13.34
N VAL A 180 6.42 1.54 -13.06
CA VAL A 180 7.42 2.20 -13.92
C VAL A 180 8.66 1.33 -14.10
N LEU A 181 9.18 0.78 -13.00
CA LEU A 181 10.35 -0.10 -13.04
C LEU A 181 10.09 -1.35 -13.90
N THR A 182 8.93 -1.99 -13.72
CA THR A 182 8.54 -3.12 -14.56
C THR A 182 8.44 -2.72 -16.03
N LEU A 183 7.88 -1.54 -16.32
CA LEU A 183 7.73 -1.06 -17.69
C LEU A 183 9.09 -0.88 -18.36
N ALA A 184 10.08 -0.35 -17.63
CA ALA A 184 11.46 -0.24 -18.11
C ALA A 184 12.07 -1.62 -18.43
N VAL A 185 11.92 -2.59 -17.53
CA VAL A 185 12.42 -3.96 -17.73
C VAL A 185 11.74 -4.64 -18.93
N ALA A 186 10.43 -4.42 -19.12
CA ALA A 186 9.68 -4.97 -20.23
C ALA A 186 10.12 -4.38 -21.58
N VAL A 187 10.39 -3.07 -21.63
CA VAL A 187 10.92 -2.41 -22.82
C VAL A 187 12.32 -2.92 -23.15
N ASP A 188 13.20 -3.02 -22.15
CA ASP A 188 14.58 -3.49 -22.32
C ASP A 188 14.65 -4.92 -22.87
N ALA A 189 13.84 -5.83 -22.33
CA ALA A 189 13.76 -7.21 -22.83
C ALA A 189 13.37 -7.27 -24.32
N ASN A 190 12.43 -6.43 -24.74
CA ASN A 190 12.01 -6.35 -26.14
C ASN A 190 13.10 -5.75 -27.04
N VAL A 191 13.84 -4.74 -26.57
CA VAL A 191 14.98 -4.15 -27.29
C VAL A 191 16.09 -5.19 -27.46
N LEU A 192 16.42 -5.94 -26.40
CA LEU A 192 17.47 -6.95 -26.42
C LEU A 192 17.19 -8.06 -27.46
N ILE A 193 15.94 -8.53 -27.55
CA ILE A 193 15.52 -9.50 -28.56
C ILE A 193 15.72 -8.91 -29.96
N ASN A 194 15.27 -7.67 -30.19
CA ASN A 194 15.37 -7.03 -31.50
C ASN A 194 16.83 -6.83 -31.93
N GLU A 195 17.69 -6.35 -31.04
CA GLU A 195 19.12 -6.19 -31.32
C GLU A 195 19.80 -7.54 -31.56
N ARG A 196 19.48 -8.58 -30.78
CA ARG A 196 20.07 -9.90 -31.01
C ARG A 196 19.67 -10.48 -32.37
N ILE A 197 18.41 -10.31 -32.78
CA ILE A 197 17.95 -10.71 -34.13
C ILE A 197 18.70 -9.93 -35.22
N LYS A 198 18.92 -8.63 -35.01
CA LYS A 198 19.66 -7.76 -35.93
C LYS A 198 21.13 -8.17 -36.06
N GLU A 199 21.76 -8.52 -34.95
CA GLU A 199 23.13 -9.04 -34.91
C GLU A 199 23.24 -10.35 -35.70
N GLU A 200 22.33 -11.31 -35.48
CA GLU A 200 22.33 -12.58 -36.21
C GLU A 200 22.04 -12.41 -37.71
N LEU A 201 21.22 -11.43 -38.10
CA LEU A 201 21.02 -11.05 -39.51
C LEU A 201 22.30 -10.45 -40.12
N SER A 202 23.01 -9.60 -39.37
CA SER A 202 24.28 -9.00 -39.80
C SER A 202 25.38 -10.06 -39.96
N ASN A 203 25.33 -11.13 -39.16
CA ASN A 203 26.21 -12.29 -39.27
C ASN A 203 25.88 -13.20 -40.48
N GLY A 204 24.94 -12.80 -41.34
CA GLY A 204 24.63 -13.49 -42.59
C GLY A 204 23.65 -14.66 -42.45
N ARG A 205 23.02 -14.84 -41.27
CA ARG A 205 22.00 -15.89 -41.11
C ARG A 205 20.74 -15.57 -41.91
N SER A 206 20.04 -16.62 -42.32
CA SER A 206 18.71 -16.46 -42.90
C SER A 206 17.73 -15.87 -41.88
N VAL A 207 16.73 -15.12 -42.36
CA VAL A 207 15.72 -14.45 -41.52
C VAL A 207 15.12 -15.37 -40.44
N GLN A 208 14.72 -16.59 -40.80
CA GLN A 208 14.10 -17.52 -39.84
C GLN A 208 15.11 -18.02 -38.82
N GLN A 209 16.35 -18.33 -39.25
CA GLN A 209 17.41 -18.75 -38.32
C GLN A 209 17.88 -17.62 -37.41
N ALA A 210 17.88 -16.37 -37.88
CA ALA A 210 18.22 -15.20 -37.08
C ALA A 210 17.17 -14.92 -36.00
N ILE A 211 15.89 -15.15 -36.30
CA ILE A 211 14.80 -15.08 -35.31
C ILE A 211 14.99 -16.18 -34.26
N ASP A 212 15.13 -17.44 -34.68
CA ASP A 212 15.23 -18.56 -33.73
C ASP A 212 16.46 -18.45 -32.83
N GLU A 213 17.63 -18.13 -33.40
CA GLU A 213 18.84 -17.92 -32.60
C GLU A 213 18.77 -16.63 -31.77
N GLY A 214 18.17 -15.58 -32.31
CA GLY A 214 17.96 -14.32 -31.59
C GLY A 214 17.17 -14.53 -30.31
N TYR A 215 16.06 -15.26 -30.38
CA TYR A 215 15.28 -15.64 -29.20
C TYR A 215 16.04 -16.56 -28.25
N ARG A 216 16.79 -17.55 -28.77
CA ARG A 216 17.56 -18.47 -27.94
C ARG A 216 18.70 -17.78 -27.19
N GLY A 217 19.41 -16.88 -27.85
CA GLY A 217 20.51 -16.11 -27.28
C GLY A 217 20.04 -15.02 -26.32
N ALA A 218 18.97 -14.28 -26.67
CA ALA A 218 18.43 -13.24 -25.79
C ALA A 218 17.74 -13.83 -24.54
N PHE A 219 17.21 -15.06 -24.61
CA PHE A 219 16.51 -15.69 -23.49
C PHE A 219 17.38 -15.78 -22.23
N SER A 220 18.65 -16.20 -22.33
CA SER A 220 19.49 -16.36 -21.13
C SER A 220 19.69 -15.02 -20.42
N SER A 221 20.02 -13.97 -21.17
CA SER A 221 20.22 -12.63 -20.62
C SER A 221 18.94 -12.05 -20.00
N ILE A 222 17.78 -12.24 -20.64
CA ILE A 222 16.49 -11.81 -20.09
C ILE A 222 16.17 -12.57 -18.82
N PHE A 223 16.38 -13.88 -18.82
CA PHE A 223 16.11 -14.73 -17.67
C PHE A 223 16.99 -14.35 -16.47
N ASP A 224 18.28 -14.16 -16.69
CA ASP A 224 19.24 -13.77 -15.64
C ASP A 224 18.92 -12.39 -15.06
N ALA A 225 18.56 -11.42 -15.91
CA ALA A 225 18.17 -10.08 -15.48
C ALA A 225 16.87 -10.09 -14.65
N ASN A 226 15.86 -10.85 -15.09
CA ASN A 226 14.59 -10.96 -14.38
C ASN A 226 14.73 -11.73 -13.07
N ILE A 227 15.50 -12.82 -13.02
CA ILE A 227 15.78 -13.55 -11.78
C ILE A 227 16.48 -12.67 -10.75
N THR A 228 17.52 -11.94 -11.18
CA THR A 228 18.26 -11.05 -10.29
C THR A 228 17.33 -9.99 -9.69
N THR A 229 16.40 -9.48 -10.49
CA THR A 229 15.41 -8.50 -10.03
C THR A 229 14.36 -9.15 -9.11
N LEU A 230 13.91 -10.37 -9.44
CA LEU A 230 12.96 -11.13 -8.63
C LEU A 230 13.51 -11.43 -7.23
N ILE A 231 14.79 -11.81 -7.12
CA ILE A 231 15.46 -12.04 -5.83
C ILE A 231 15.42 -10.77 -4.98
N LYS A 232 15.76 -9.61 -5.56
CA LYS A 232 15.69 -8.31 -4.85
C LYS A 232 14.27 -8.02 -4.38
N VAL A 233 13.28 -8.24 -5.23
CA VAL A 233 11.87 -8.02 -4.90
C VAL A 233 11.40 -8.94 -3.77
N ILE A 234 11.78 -10.21 -3.78
CA ILE A 234 11.44 -11.17 -2.72
C ILE A 234 12.03 -10.70 -1.38
N ILE A 235 13.29 -10.26 -1.36
CA ILE A 235 13.94 -9.72 -0.16
C ILE A 235 13.21 -8.46 0.32
N LEU A 236 12.87 -7.54 -0.59
CA LEU A 236 12.12 -6.32 -0.26
C LEU A 236 10.73 -6.63 0.29
N TYR A 237 10.06 -7.67 -0.20
CA TYR A 237 8.76 -8.09 0.31
C TYR A 237 8.87 -8.71 1.72
N ALA A 238 9.90 -9.53 1.95
CA ALA A 238 10.11 -10.20 3.23
C ALA A 238 10.53 -9.25 4.35
N VAL A 239 11.44 -8.31 4.05
CA VAL A 239 12.03 -7.40 5.05
C VAL A 239 11.35 -6.03 5.08
N GLY A 240 10.78 -5.60 3.95
CA GLY A 240 10.17 -4.27 3.84
C GLY A 240 8.88 -4.13 4.63
N THR A 241 8.57 -2.90 5.03
CA THR A 241 7.34 -2.54 5.74
C THR A 241 6.53 -1.50 4.94
N GLY A 242 5.21 -1.50 5.12
CA GLY A 242 4.27 -0.54 4.54
C GLY A 242 4.48 -0.28 3.04
N ALA A 243 5.07 0.87 2.73
CA ALA A 243 5.39 1.35 1.37
C ALA A 243 6.25 0.37 0.54
N ILE A 244 7.26 -0.26 1.15
CA ILE A 244 8.20 -1.14 0.43
C ILE A 244 7.49 -2.42 -0.01
N LYS A 245 6.55 -2.93 0.80
CA LYS A 245 5.74 -4.11 0.41
C LYS A 245 4.88 -3.80 -0.80
N GLY A 246 4.25 -2.62 -0.85
CA GLY A 246 3.47 -2.19 -2.02
C GLY A 246 4.31 -2.18 -3.30
N PHE A 247 5.50 -1.58 -3.25
CA PHE A 247 6.45 -1.59 -4.36
C PHE A 247 6.89 -3.00 -4.77
N ALA A 248 7.18 -3.87 -3.78
CA ALA A 248 7.63 -5.23 -4.05
C ALA A 248 6.54 -6.07 -4.71
N ILE A 249 5.29 -5.97 -4.27
CA ILE A 249 4.16 -6.71 -4.87
C ILE A 249 3.97 -6.31 -6.33
N THR A 250 3.90 -5.01 -6.63
CA THR A 250 3.69 -4.52 -8.01
C THR A 250 4.84 -4.90 -8.92
N THR A 251 6.07 -4.77 -8.44
CA THR A 251 7.27 -5.11 -9.23
C THR A 251 7.37 -6.62 -9.47
N GLY A 252 7.05 -7.43 -8.46
CA GLY A 252 7.11 -8.90 -8.55
C GLY A 252 6.11 -9.47 -9.54
N ILE A 253 4.85 -9.00 -9.47
CA ILE A 253 3.81 -9.33 -10.47
C ILE A 253 4.31 -8.90 -11.86
N GLY A 254 4.82 -7.67 -11.95
CA GLY A 254 5.31 -7.11 -13.19
C GLY A 254 6.45 -7.87 -13.86
N ILE A 255 7.42 -8.35 -13.08
CA ILE A 255 8.52 -9.18 -13.59
C ILE A 255 7.99 -10.51 -14.12
N ALA A 256 7.09 -11.17 -13.37
CA ALA A 256 6.52 -12.44 -13.77
C ALA A 256 5.70 -12.32 -15.08
N THR A 257 4.86 -11.30 -15.20
CA THR A 257 4.08 -11.04 -16.42
C THR A 257 4.96 -10.59 -17.59
N SER A 258 5.98 -9.76 -17.32
CA SER A 258 6.92 -9.28 -18.33
C SER A 258 7.72 -10.45 -18.92
N MET A 259 8.26 -11.33 -18.07
CA MET A 259 9.00 -12.51 -18.52
C MET A 259 8.12 -13.41 -19.41
N PHE A 260 6.86 -13.62 -19.04
CA PHE A 260 5.93 -14.40 -19.85
C PHE A 260 5.62 -13.74 -21.21
N THR A 261 5.29 -12.45 -21.21
CA THR A 261 4.94 -11.70 -22.43
C THR A 261 6.13 -11.51 -23.37
N ALA A 262 7.32 -11.21 -22.84
CA ALA A 262 8.53 -11.00 -23.63
C ALA A 262 9.09 -12.29 -24.25
N ILE A 263 8.80 -13.46 -23.68
CA ILE A 263 9.33 -14.74 -24.17
C ILE A 263 8.29 -15.49 -25.00
N VAL A 264 7.07 -15.62 -24.49
CA VAL A 264 6.00 -16.36 -25.15
C VAL A 264 5.22 -15.47 -26.10
N GLY A 265 4.85 -14.27 -25.65
CA GLY A 265 4.00 -13.35 -26.42
C GLY A 265 4.68 -12.86 -27.70
N THR A 266 5.89 -12.29 -27.59
CA THR A 266 6.65 -11.80 -28.75
C THR A 266 6.99 -12.94 -29.72
N ARG A 267 7.41 -14.10 -29.23
CA ARG A 267 7.73 -15.26 -30.06
C ARG A 267 6.51 -15.79 -30.81
N ALA A 268 5.34 -15.82 -30.16
CA ALA A 268 4.08 -16.19 -30.82
C ALA A 268 3.72 -15.23 -31.95
N ILE A 269 3.86 -13.92 -31.72
CA ILE A 269 3.55 -12.90 -32.74
C ILE A 269 4.56 -12.95 -33.89
N VAL A 270 5.85 -13.14 -33.60
CA VAL A 270 6.87 -13.28 -34.64
C VAL A 270 6.65 -14.55 -35.46
N ASN A 271 6.35 -15.69 -34.82
CA ASN A 271 6.02 -16.93 -35.53
C ASN A 271 4.72 -16.80 -36.34
N LEU A 272 3.73 -16.02 -35.88
CA LEU A 272 2.51 -15.77 -36.65
C LEU A 272 2.78 -14.91 -37.90
N LEU A 273 3.63 -13.89 -37.78
CA LEU A 273 3.91 -12.95 -38.87
C LEU A 273 4.91 -13.50 -39.90
N TYR A 274 5.91 -14.25 -39.43
CA TYR A 274 7.07 -14.72 -40.21
C TYR A 274 7.18 -16.23 -40.33
N GLY A 275 6.31 -17.00 -39.66
CA GLY A 275 6.21 -18.44 -39.81
C GLY A 275 5.86 -18.83 -41.25
N GLY A 276 6.68 -19.69 -41.85
CA GLY A 276 6.46 -20.21 -43.20
C GLY A 276 6.75 -19.25 -44.37
N LYS A 277 7.05 -17.96 -44.13
CA LYS A 277 7.34 -16.99 -45.21
C LYS A 277 8.84 -16.81 -45.44
N ARG A 278 9.31 -17.10 -46.67
CA ARG A 278 10.67 -16.77 -47.13
C ARG A 278 10.80 -15.27 -47.44
N VAL A 279 10.85 -14.44 -46.41
CA VAL A 279 11.16 -13.01 -46.56
C VAL A 279 12.66 -12.81 -46.79
N LYS A 280 13.01 -12.09 -47.87
CA LYS A 280 14.40 -11.76 -48.22
C LYS A 280 14.99 -10.58 -47.42
N LYS A 281 14.14 -9.78 -46.76
CA LYS A 281 14.55 -8.63 -45.93
C LYS A 281 13.63 -8.49 -44.71
N LEU A 282 14.21 -8.35 -43.52
CA LEU A 282 13.50 -7.86 -42.33
C LEU A 282 13.49 -6.33 -42.35
N SER A 283 12.40 -5.72 -41.90
CA SER A 283 12.38 -4.29 -41.55
C SER A 283 12.60 -4.17 -40.04
N ILE A 284 13.88 -4.32 -39.65
CA ILE A 284 14.47 -4.02 -38.34
C ILE A 284 15.57 -2.97 -38.57
#